data_AF-A0A2N2IXN2-F1
#
_entry.id   AF-A0A2N2IXN2-F1
#
_cell.length_a   1.000
_cell.length_b   1.000
_cell.length_c   1.000
_cell.angle_alpha   90.00
_cell.angle_beta   90.00
_cell.angle_gamma   90.00
#
_symmetry.space_group_name_H-M   'P 1'
#
loop_
_entity.id
_entity.type
_entity.pdbx_description
1 polymer ?
#
loop_
_entity_poly.entity_id
_entity_poly.type
_entity_poly.pdbx_seq_one_letter_code
_entity_poly.pdbx_strand_id
1 'polypeptide(L)'
;MGTTIESIEAIFEQANIKFETDQEGELVRTLWVRDGSPVTLMVFVLEEGGLVQLRAPILLRAEDDANKPLLFRAMLQMAYEIRLVQFEYDPGDGEVSTCIDIAVEDGELTSSQLLRCCSVLLDVSFLARDRLTKILETGKDPALESEDVDVEEAEQRQSQLDAMAELAKLIRRGGGGEA
;
A
#
# COMPACT_ATOMS: atom_id res chain seq x y z
N MET A 1 10.31 11.14 22.71
CA MET A 1 9.49 12.22 22.16
C MET A 1 9.17 11.77 20.75
N GLY A 2 7.89 11.71 20.38
CA GLY A 2 7.46 11.17 19.10
C GLY A 2 7.70 12.15 17.94
N THR A 3 7.43 11.71 16.72
CA THR A 3 7.49 12.57 15.53
C THR A 3 6.45 13.68 15.64
N THR A 4 6.78 14.91 15.23
CA THR A 4 5.83 16.04 15.21
C THR A 4 5.63 16.57 13.79
N ILE A 5 4.55 17.31 13.57
CA ILE A 5 4.29 17.92 12.26
C ILE A 5 5.38 18.93 11.89
N GLU A 6 5.89 19.72 12.84
CA GLU A 6 6.99 20.65 12.58
C GLU A 6 8.26 19.93 12.10
N SER A 7 8.52 18.71 12.61
CA SER A 7 9.65 17.90 12.14
C SER A 7 9.46 17.43 10.69
N ILE A 8 8.22 17.08 10.30
CA ILE A 8 7.87 16.71 8.92
C ILE A 8 8.00 17.93 7.99
N GLU A 9 7.47 19.08 8.41
CA GLU A 9 7.56 20.34 7.66
C GLU A 9 9.03 20.73 7.42
N ALA A 10 9.87 20.69 8.46
CA ALA A 10 11.29 21.01 8.33
C ALA A 10 12.02 20.08 7.35
N ILE A 11 11.67 18.79 7.32
CA ILE A 11 12.23 17.84 6.33
C ILE A 11 11.77 18.22 4.92
N PHE A 12 10.50 18.56 4.73
CA PHE A 12 9.95 18.93 3.43
C PHE A 12 10.53 20.25 2.92
N GLU A 13 10.68 21.26 3.78
CA GLU A 13 11.34 22.52 3.45
C GLU A 13 12.80 22.30 3.01
N GLN A 14 13.56 21.51 3.76
CA GLN A 14 14.95 21.16 3.42
C GLN A 14 15.04 20.40 2.08
N ALA A 15 14.05 19.56 1.79
CA ALA A 15 13.95 18.83 0.53
C ALA A 15 13.33 19.67 -0.62
N ASN A 16 12.97 20.94 -0.37
CA ASN A 16 12.29 21.83 -1.32
C ASN A 16 10.98 21.23 -1.87
N ILE A 17 10.26 20.49 -1.03
CA ILE A 17 8.93 19.93 -1.32
C ILE A 17 7.89 20.99 -0.94
N LYS A 18 6.97 21.29 -1.85
CA LYS A 18 5.83 22.17 -1.56
C LYS A 18 4.75 21.39 -0.82
N PHE A 19 4.24 21.96 0.25
CA PHE A 19 3.19 21.36 1.06
C PHE A 19 2.23 22.39 1.61
N GLU A 20 1.09 21.91 2.11
CA GLU A 20 0.11 22.66 2.88
C GLU A 20 -0.16 21.88 4.17
N THR A 21 -0.22 22.57 5.29
CA THR A 21 -0.60 21.99 6.58
C THR A 21 -2.07 22.31 6.85
N ASP A 22 -2.79 21.41 7.48
CA ASP A 22 -4.16 21.68 7.91
C ASP A 22 -4.22 22.70 9.06
N GLN A 23 -5.44 23.12 9.43
CA GLN A 23 -5.61 24.15 10.45
C GLN A 23 -5.36 23.64 11.87
N GLU A 24 -5.48 22.32 12.07
CA GLU A 24 -5.29 21.66 13.36
C GLU A 24 -3.83 21.27 13.59
N GLY A 25 -3.01 21.28 12.53
CA GLY A 25 -1.58 20.96 12.61
C GLY A 25 -1.34 19.47 12.82
N GLU A 26 -2.21 18.61 12.27
CA GLU A 26 -2.14 17.15 12.39
C GLU A 26 -1.76 16.46 11.07
N LEU A 27 -1.84 17.22 9.96
CA LEU A 27 -1.68 16.71 8.61
C LEU A 27 -0.88 17.66 7.73
N VAL A 28 0.12 17.10 7.02
CA VAL A 28 0.79 17.74 5.90
C VAL A 28 0.33 17.10 4.58
N ARG A 29 -0.10 17.91 3.61
CA ARG A 29 -0.48 17.45 2.27
C ARG A 29 0.41 18.04 1.19
N THR A 30 0.67 17.27 0.14
CA THR A 30 1.41 17.70 -1.04
C THR A 30 0.81 17.08 -2.30
N LEU A 31 0.81 17.83 -3.40
CA LEU A 31 0.26 17.39 -4.68
C LEU A 31 1.39 17.09 -5.66
N TRP A 32 1.38 15.87 -6.19
CA TRP A 32 2.35 15.41 -7.19
C TRP A 32 1.64 15.12 -8.50
N VAL A 33 2.29 15.44 -9.62
CA VAL A 33 1.76 15.16 -10.96
C VAL A 33 2.83 14.41 -11.76
N ARG A 34 2.47 13.26 -12.32
CA ARG A 34 3.30 12.47 -13.23
C ARG A 34 2.46 12.12 -14.45
N ASP A 35 2.97 12.42 -15.65
CA ASP A 35 2.30 12.15 -16.93
C ASP A 35 0.85 12.67 -17.00
N GLY A 36 0.58 13.82 -16.37
CA GLY A 36 -0.76 14.43 -16.32
C GLY A 36 -1.70 13.80 -15.28
N SER A 37 -1.29 12.74 -14.60
CA SER A 37 -2.04 12.14 -13.50
C SER A 37 -1.66 12.79 -12.17
N PRO A 38 -2.61 13.36 -11.41
CA PRO A 38 -2.35 13.88 -10.07
C PRO A 38 -2.45 12.76 -9.02
N VAL A 39 -1.58 12.83 -8.01
CA VAL A 39 -1.64 12.04 -6.77
C VAL A 39 -1.42 12.99 -5.60
N THR A 40 -2.36 13.03 -4.67
CA THR A 40 -2.20 13.74 -3.40
C THR A 40 -1.52 12.81 -2.41
N LEU A 41 -0.46 13.26 -1.76
CA LEU A 41 0.18 12.59 -0.64
C LEU A 41 -0.17 13.35 0.64
N MET A 42 -0.59 12.61 1.65
CA MET A 42 -0.95 13.08 2.98
C MET A 42 -0.05 12.40 4.00
N VAL A 43 0.47 13.15 4.97
CA VAL A 43 1.26 12.65 6.08
C VAL A 43 0.57 13.04 7.38
N PHE A 44 0.09 12.05 8.11
CA PHE A 44 -0.56 12.19 9.39
C PHE A 44 0.42 11.84 10.51
N VAL A 45 0.43 12.64 11.56
CA VAL A 45 1.10 12.33 12.81
C VAL A 45 0.03 11.93 13.82
N LEU A 46 0.02 10.66 14.20
CA LEU A 46 -0.99 10.02 15.02
C LEU A 46 -0.37 9.55 16.35
N GLU A 47 -1.22 9.22 17.32
CA GLU A 47 -0.80 8.62 18.60
C GLU A 47 0.31 9.42 19.29
N GLU A 48 0.14 10.75 19.38
CA GLU A 48 1.12 11.68 19.98
C GLU A 48 2.54 11.55 19.38
N GLY A 49 2.62 11.20 18.08
CA GLY A 49 3.87 11.03 17.35
C GLY A 49 4.45 9.61 17.39
N GLY A 50 3.75 8.67 18.02
CA GLY A 50 4.09 7.24 18.05
C GLY A 50 3.81 6.52 16.72
N LEU A 51 2.90 7.07 15.91
CA LEU A 51 2.54 6.53 14.60
C LEU A 51 2.56 7.64 13.55
N VAL A 52 3.22 7.38 12.41
CA VAL A 52 3.15 8.26 11.25
C VAL A 52 2.55 7.48 10.09
N GLN A 53 1.46 8.00 9.54
CA GLN A 53 0.78 7.41 8.38
C GLN A 53 1.00 8.29 7.15
N LEU A 54 1.51 7.69 6.08
CA LEU A 54 1.52 8.30 4.76
C LEU A 54 0.36 7.70 3.95
N ARG A 55 -0.45 8.53 3.33
CA ARG A 55 -1.63 8.10 2.57
C ARG A 55 -1.69 8.82 1.23
N ALA A 56 -1.97 8.07 0.18
CA ALA A 56 -2.40 8.62 -1.10
C ALA A 56 -3.88 8.25 -1.30
N PRO A 57 -4.80 9.12 -0.88
CA PRO A 57 -6.23 8.83 -0.97
C PRO A 57 -6.73 9.00 -2.41
N ILE A 58 -7.89 8.41 -2.71
CA ILE A 58 -8.63 8.61 -3.96
C ILE A 58 -7.72 8.43 -5.19
N LEU A 59 -7.02 7.29 -5.28
CA LEU A 59 -6.30 6.94 -6.50
C LEU A 59 -7.30 6.77 -7.66
N LEU A 60 -8.42 6.12 -7.38
CA LEU A 60 -9.58 5.98 -8.26
C LEU A 60 -10.82 5.57 -7.44
N ARG A 61 -11.97 5.54 -8.10
CA ARG A 61 -13.22 4.99 -7.55
C ARG A 61 -13.68 3.82 -8.42
N ALA A 62 -13.85 2.65 -7.82
CA ALA A 62 -14.36 1.47 -8.50
C ALA A 62 -15.88 1.37 -8.31
N GLU A 63 -16.62 2.13 -9.13
CA GLU A 63 -18.09 2.20 -9.05
C GLU A 63 -18.76 0.91 -9.59
N ASP A 64 -18.20 0.29 -10.63
CA ASP A 64 -18.74 -0.91 -11.26
C ASP A 64 -18.27 -2.19 -10.57
N ASP A 65 -19.21 -3.09 -10.25
CA ASP A 65 -18.94 -4.38 -9.63
C ASP A 65 -18.30 -5.42 -10.57
N ALA A 66 -18.48 -5.29 -11.89
CA ALA A 66 -18.07 -6.33 -12.85
C ALA A 66 -16.56 -6.62 -12.83
N ASN A 67 -15.74 -5.57 -12.69
CA ASN A 67 -14.28 -5.68 -12.75
C ASN A 67 -13.61 -5.70 -11.36
N LYS A 68 -14.37 -5.60 -10.26
CA LYS A 68 -13.83 -5.61 -8.88
C LYS A 68 -13.03 -6.86 -8.53
N PRO A 69 -13.44 -8.09 -8.92
CA PRO A 69 -12.63 -9.27 -8.62
C PRO A 69 -11.22 -9.19 -9.22
N LEU A 70 -11.09 -8.65 -10.43
CA LEU A 70 -9.80 -8.47 -11.10
C LEU A 70 -9.00 -7.34 -10.47
N LEU A 71 -9.66 -6.23 -10.13
CA LEU A 71 -9.08 -5.11 -9.38
C LEU A 71 -8.47 -5.59 -8.06
N PHE A 72 -9.23 -6.33 -7.25
CA PHE A 72 -8.76 -6.83 -5.95
C PHE A 72 -7.62 -7.82 -6.10
N ARG A 73 -7.67 -8.70 -7.10
CA ARG A 73 -6.54 -9.59 -7.42
C ARG A 73 -5.28 -8.80 -7.72
N ALA A 74 -5.36 -7.75 -8.56
CA ALA A 74 -4.22 -6.92 -8.90
C ALA A 74 -3.68 -6.16 -7.67
N MET A 75 -4.56 -5.62 -6.82
CA MET A 75 -4.17 -4.98 -5.55
C MET A 75 -3.43 -5.95 -4.62
N LEU A 76 -3.95 -7.18 -4.46
CA LEU A 76 -3.30 -8.21 -3.63
C LEU A 76 -1.95 -8.65 -4.21
N GLN A 77 -1.84 -8.77 -5.54
CA GLN A 77 -0.57 -9.06 -6.20
C GLN A 77 0.44 -7.94 -5.96
N MET A 78 0.06 -6.68 -6.20
CA MET A 78 0.93 -5.53 -5.95
C MET A 78 1.35 -5.44 -4.48
N ALA A 79 0.43 -5.69 -3.53
CA ALA A 79 0.75 -5.72 -2.10
C ALA A 79 1.75 -6.84 -1.73
N TYR A 80 1.75 -7.96 -2.46
CA TYR A 80 2.72 -9.03 -2.27
C TYR A 80 4.11 -8.67 -2.83
N GLU A 81 4.14 -8.06 -4.01
CA GLU A 81 5.38 -7.71 -4.72
C GLU A 81 6.08 -6.48 -4.12
N ILE A 82 5.29 -5.52 -3.65
CA ILE A 82 5.75 -4.21 -3.21
C ILE A 82 5.75 -4.17 -1.69
N ARG A 83 6.94 -3.99 -1.12
CA ARG A 83 7.08 -3.85 0.33
C ARG A 83 6.59 -2.49 0.81
N LEU A 84 6.15 -2.43 2.07
CA LEU A 84 5.71 -1.24 2.82
C LEU A 84 4.34 -0.67 2.44
N VAL A 85 3.93 -0.75 1.17
CA VAL A 85 2.68 -0.14 0.72
C VAL A 85 1.52 -1.09 0.90
N GLN A 86 0.49 -0.61 1.56
CA GLN A 86 -0.79 -1.28 1.68
C GLN A 86 -1.76 -0.71 0.64
N PHE A 87 -2.67 -1.56 0.16
CA PHE A 87 -3.75 -1.20 -0.74
C PHE A 87 -5.07 -1.32 0.01
N GLU A 88 -5.85 -0.24 0.02
CA GLU A 88 -7.13 -0.15 0.71
C GLU A 88 -8.26 0.05 -0.30
N TYR A 89 -9.42 -0.52 0.01
CA TYR A 89 -10.68 -0.31 -0.71
C TYR A 89 -11.79 0.01 0.29
N ASP A 90 -12.47 1.13 0.10
CA ASP A 90 -13.66 1.49 0.87
C ASP A 90 -14.93 0.93 0.18
N PRO A 91 -15.65 -0.03 0.80
CA PRO A 91 -16.87 -0.57 0.23
C PRO A 91 -18.05 0.42 0.23
N GLY A 92 -17.98 1.50 1.01
CA GLY A 92 -19.04 2.50 1.10
C GLY A 92 -19.13 3.39 -0.15
N ASP A 93 -17.98 3.75 -0.73
CA ASP A 93 -17.91 4.70 -1.85
C ASP A 93 -17.01 4.25 -3.02
N GLY A 94 -16.45 3.04 -2.93
CA GLY A 94 -15.61 2.44 -3.94
C GLY A 94 -14.20 3.03 -4.02
N GLU A 95 -13.78 3.87 -3.08
CA GLU A 95 -12.46 4.50 -3.09
C GLU A 95 -11.35 3.45 -2.99
N VAL A 96 -10.36 3.56 -3.89
CA VAL A 96 -9.10 2.83 -3.78
C VAL A 96 -7.99 3.78 -3.36
N SER A 97 -7.25 3.38 -2.33
CA SER A 97 -6.21 4.19 -1.70
C SER A 97 -4.98 3.36 -1.40
N THR A 98 -3.83 4.01 -1.24
CA THR A 98 -2.59 3.36 -0.77
C THR A 98 -2.04 4.07 0.45
N CYS A 99 -1.48 3.32 1.38
CA CYS A 99 -0.90 3.89 2.60
C CYS A 99 0.39 3.17 3.04
N ILE A 100 1.16 3.82 3.91
CA ILE A 100 2.27 3.26 4.68
C ILE A 100 2.08 3.71 6.12
N ASP A 101 2.05 2.75 7.05
CA ASP A 101 2.04 3.02 8.48
C ASP A 101 3.43 2.76 9.07
N ILE A 102 3.93 3.71 9.86
CA ILE A 102 5.25 3.63 10.50
C ILE A 102 5.09 3.82 12.00
N ALA A 103 5.27 2.74 12.76
CA ALA A 103 5.42 2.82 14.21
C ALA A 103 6.80 3.40 14.54
N VAL A 104 6.80 4.52 15.26
CA VAL A 104 8.01 5.24 15.68
C VAL A 104 8.30 5.01 17.16
N GLU A 105 7.25 4.95 17.99
CA GLU A 105 7.30 4.69 19.45
C GLU A 105 8.22 5.67 20.22
N ASP A 106 9.51 5.35 20.31
CA ASP A 106 10.51 6.06 21.14
C ASP A 106 11.50 6.90 20.32
N GLY A 107 11.06 7.46 19.19
CA GLY A 107 11.93 8.25 18.31
C GLY A 107 11.21 9.26 17.44
N GLU A 108 11.98 9.84 16.52
CA GLU A 108 11.49 10.71 15.46
C GLU A 108 11.87 10.12 14.11
N LEU A 109 10.99 10.27 13.12
CA LEU A 109 11.31 9.91 11.75
C LEU A 109 12.49 10.73 11.25
N THR A 110 13.52 10.03 10.77
CA THR A 110 14.61 10.69 10.07
C THR A 110 14.17 11.17 8.69
N SER A 111 14.83 12.19 8.15
CA SER A 111 14.61 12.66 6.79
C SER A 111 14.74 11.54 5.74
N SER A 112 15.70 10.64 5.91
CA SER A 112 15.91 9.51 5.01
C SER A 112 14.76 8.49 5.06
N GLN A 113 14.20 8.22 6.24
CA GLN A 113 13.05 7.32 6.38
C GLN A 113 11.81 7.95 5.75
N LEU A 114 11.51 9.20 6.08
CA LEU A 114 10.34 9.90 5.57
C LEU A 114 10.39 10.01 4.03
N LEU A 115 11.48 10.55 3.48
CA LEU A 115 11.62 10.76 2.03
C LEU A 115 11.61 9.45 1.24
N ARG A 116 12.19 8.37 1.80
CA ARG A 116 12.08 7.03 1.22
C ARG A 116 10.64 6.56 1.17
N CYS A 117 9.89 6.71 2.27
CA CYS A 117 8.47 6.31 2.30
C CYS A 117 7.62 7.17 1.35
N CYS A 118 7.85 8.48 1.27
CA CYS A 118 7.18 9.34 0.30
C CYS A 118 7.45 8.89 -1.14
N SER A 119 8.71 8.64 -1.50
CA SER A 119 9.09 8.18 -2.85
C SER A 119 8.44 6.86 -3.19
N VAL A 120 8.54 5.87 -2.29
CA VAL A 120 7.96 4.53 -2.51
C VAL A 120 6.45 4.62 -2.66
N LEU A 121 5.76 5.33 -1.76
CA LEU A 121 4.31 5.47 -1.84
C LEU A 121 3.89 6.13 -3.16
N LEU A 122 4.52 7.25 -3.55
CA LEU A 122 4.19 7.94 -4.79
C LEU A 122 4.42 7.07 -6.03
N ASP A 123 5.57 6.41 -6.13
CA ASP A 123 5.87 5.54 -7.28
C ASP A 123 4.84 4.42 -7.42
N VAL A 124 4.45 3.82 -6.30
CA VAL A 124 3.45 2.76 -6.25
C VAL A 124 2.06 3.29 -6.54
N SER A 125 1.69 4.46 -6.01
CA SER A 125 0.40 5.12 -6.29
C SER A 125 0.24 5.44 -7.77
N PHE A 126 1.28 5.94 -8.45
CA PHE A 126 1.23 6.20 -9.90
C PHE A 126 1.11 4.91 -10.71
N LEU A 127 1.92 3.89 -10.38
CA LEU A 127 1.86 2.58 -11.04
C LEU A 127 0.49 1.92 -10.86
N ALA A 128 -0.01 1.91 -9.64
CA ALA A 128 -1.30 1.33 -9.28
C ALA A 128 -2.43 2.04 -9.99
N ARG A 129 -2.45 3.37 -9.98
CA ARG A 129 -3.49 4.15 -10.66
C ARG A 129 -3.58 3.78 -12.14
N ASP A 130 -2.45 3.73 -12.85
CA ASP A 130 -2.44 3.34 -14.28
C ASP A 130 -2.95 1.91 -14.50
N ARG A 131 -2.41 0.92 -13.78
CA ARG A 131 -2.80 -0.49 -13.93
C ARG A 131 -4.27 -0.72 -13.58
N LEU A 132 -4.71 -0.20 -12.44
CA LEU A 132 -6.05 -0.41 -11.91
C LEU A 132 -7.11 0.33 -12.73
N THR A 133 -6.83 1.53 -13.25
CA THR A 133 -7.72 2.21 -14.20
C THR A 133 -7.91 1.38 -15.46
N LYS A 134 -6.83 0.83 -16.05
CA LYS A 134 -6.94 -0.06 -17.23
C LYS A 134 -7.78 -1.31 -16.95
N ILE A 135 -7.65 -1.91 -15.76
CA ILE A 135 -8.49 -3.04 -15.35
C ILE A 135 -9.97 -2.65 -15.32
N LEU A 136 -10.29 -1.51 -14.72
CA LEU A 136 -11.67 -1.05 -14.63
C LEU A 136 -12.26 -0.71 -16.01
N GLU A 137 -11.47 -0.11 -16.90
CA GLU A 137 -11.91 0.28 -18.24
C GLU A 137 -12.03 -0.91 -19.20
N THR A 138 -11.15 -1.89 -19.12
CA THR A 138 -11.01 -2.96 -20.13
C THR A 138 -11.44 -4.34 -19.65
N GLY A 139 -11.58 -4.54 -18.34
CA GLY A 139 -11.77 -5.87 -17.74
C GLY A 139 -10.54 -6.79 -17.87
N LYS A 140 -9.36 -6.22 -18.14
CA LYS A 140 -8.11 -6.96 -18.33
C LYS A 140 -6.98 -6.38 -17.49
N ASP A 141 -6.14 -7.26 -16.96
CA ASP A 141 -4.97 -6.88 -16.19
C ASP A 141 -3.73 -6.89 -17.09
N PRO A 142 -3.10 -5.73 -17.36
CA PRO A 142 -1.94 -5.66 -18.25
C PRO A 142 -0.74 -6.45 -17.73
N ALA A 143 -0.61 -6.69 -16.42
CA ALA A 143 0.46 -7.53 -15.89
C ALA A 143 0.29 -9.01 -16.26
N LEU A 144 -0.97 -9.48 -16.36
CA LEU A 144 -1.28 -10.85 -16.77
C LEU A 144 -1.15 -11.07 -18.28
N GLU A 145 -1.19 -10.01 -19.09
CA GLU A 145 -0.88 -10.10 -20.53
C GLU A 145 0.64 -10.17 -20.79
N SER A 146 1.47 -9.74 -19.83
CA SER A 146 2.94 -9.79 -19.91
C SER A 146 3.58 -11.00 -19.21
N GLU A 147 2.84 -11.69 -18.35
CA GLU A 147 3.26 -12.92 -17.72
C GLU A 147 2.88 -14.10 -18.64
N ASP A 148 3.85 -14.62 -19.40
CA ASP A 148 3.87 -16.07 -19.66
C ASP A 148 3.93 -16.73 -18.28
N VAL A 149 2.76 -16.97 -17.66
CA VAL A 149 2.67 -17.71 -16.40
C VAL A 149 3.26 -19.07 -16.70
N ASP A 150 4.45 -19.34 -16.18
CA ASP A 150 5.06 -20.66 -16.26
C ASP A 150 4.17 -21.58 -15.42
N VAL A 151 3.22 -22.23 -16.09
CA VAL A 151 2.14 -23.01 -15.48
C VAL A 151 2.71 -24.05 -14.51
N GLU A 152 3.90 -24.57 -14.82
CA GLU A 152 4.65 -25.48 -13.97
C GLU A 152 5.03 -24.87 -12.59
N GLU A 153 5.41 -23.60 -12.53
CA GLU A 153 5.81 -22.95 -11.27
C GLU A 153 4.59 -22.67 -10.38
N ALA A 154 3.47 -22.28 -10.99
CA ALA A 154 2.20 -22.11 -10.29
C ALA A 154 1.66 -23.45 -9.74
N GLU A 155 1.74 -24.53 -10.53
CA GLU A 155 1.37 -25.88 -10.10
C GLU A 155 2.28 -26.40 -8.98
N GLN A 156 3.59 -26.13 -9.05
CA GLN A 156 4.54 -26.49 -7.99
C GLN A 156 4.26 -25.76 -6.68
N ARG A 157 3.98 -24.46 -6.71
CA ARG A 157 3.64 -23.68 -5.50
C ARG A 157 2.34 -24.17 -4.87
N GLN A 158 1.33 -24.48 -5.70
CA GLN A 158 0.06 -25.03 -5.21
C GLN A 158 0.27 -26.40 -4.54
N SER A 159 1.06 -27.27 -5.16
CA SER A 159 1.42 -28.59 -4.58
C SER A 159 2.15 -28.47 -3.24
N GLN A 160 3.04 -27.49 -3.10
CA GLN A 160 3.74 -27.23 -1.84
C GLN A 160 2.78 -26.75 -0.73
N LEU A 161 1.82 -25.89 -1.05
CA LEU A 161 0.81 -25.43 -0.10
C LEU A 161 -0.10 -26.56 0.37
N ASP A 162 -0.50 -27.46 -0.53
CA ASP A 162 -1.30 -28.64 -0.19
C ASP A 162 -0.52 -29.60 0.73
N ALA A 163 0.78 -29.79 0.47
CA ALA A 163 1.66 -30.59 1.33
C ALA A 163 1.82 -29.97 2.74
N MET A 164 1.92 -28.64 2.83
CA MET A 164 1.97 -27.94 4.12
C MET A 164 0.64 -28.03 4.88
N ALA A 165 -0.49 -27.95 4.18
CA ALA A 165 -1.81 -28.14 4.78
C ALA A 165 -1.99 -29.56 5.34
N GLU A 166 -1.52 -30.60 4.64
CA GLU A 166 -1.51 -31.98 5.14
C GLU A 166 -0.56 -32.16 6.33
N LEU A 167 0.63 -31.56 6.30
CA LEU A 167 1.55 -31.56 7.43
C LEU A 167 0.91 -30.91 8.67
N ALA A 168 0.21 -29.78 8.50
CA ALA A 168 -0.50 -29.11 9.58
C ALA A 168 -1.68 -29.95 10.14
N LYS A 169 -2.31 -30.82 9.33
CA LYS A 169 -3.31 -31.79 9.81
C LYS A 169 -2.66 -32.93 10.60
N LEU A 170 -1.49 -33.40 10.18
CA LEU A 170 -0.73 -34.44 10.89
C LEU A 170 -0.19 -33.94 12.23
N ILE A 171 0.33 -32.72 12.30
CA ILE A 171 0.77 -32.08 13.55
C ILE A 171 -0.41 -31.97 14.53
N ARG A 172 -1.59 -31.57 14.04
CA ARG A 172 -2.83 -31.52 14.84
C ARG A 172 -3.34 -32.89 15.29
N ARG A 173 -3.02 -33.97 14.57
CA ARG A 173 -3.36 -35.36 14.95
C ARG A 173 -2.31 -36.03 15.85
N GLY A 174 -1.06 -35.56 15.82
CA GLY A 174 0.06 -36.12 16.58
C GLY A 174 0.38 -35.41 17.90
N GLY A 175 -0.18 -34.22 18.17
CA GLY A 175 0.06 -33.46 19.40
C GLY A 175 -1.01 -33.71 20.46
N GLY A 176 -0.75 -34.66 21.37
CA GLY A 176 -1.55 -34.86 22.59
C GLY A 176 -1.44 -36.24 23.23
N GLY A 177 -0.23 -36.80 23.33
CA GLY A 177 0.05 -37.97 24.18
C GLY A 177 0.57 -37.51 25.54
N GLU A 178 -0.10 -37.94 26.61
CA GLU A 178 0.25 -37.72 28.01
C GLU A 178 1.68 -38.16 28.34
N ALA A 179 2.43 -37.27 29.01
CA ALA A 179 3.32 -37.56 30.15
C ALA A 179 3.57 -36.25 30.91
#